data_AF-A0A1D3JGN4-F1
#
_entry.id   AF-A0A1D3JGN4-F1
#
_cell.length_a   1.000
_cell.length_b   1.000
_cell.length_c   1.000
_cell.angle_alpha   90.00
_cell.angle_beta   90.00
_cell.angle_gamma   90.00
#
_symmetry.space_group_name_H-M   'P 1'
#
loop_
_entity.id
_entity.type
_entity.pdbx_description
1 polymer ?
#
loop_
_entity_poly.entity_id
_entity_poly.type
_entity_poly.pdbx_seq_one_letter_code
_entity_poly.pdbx_strand_id
1 'polypeptide(L)'
;MAREGEDLEDVEDAEDGEPYIAGDDYYSSVRFFHKYNEDFNTVTDGRNNTDKHGVKCNHINTTFFQGSDFSDRCYKVAKYLDHINEEKVEERFDRCKFLNYFLNTDKHFNTFSNHDKSQLFKAYKYLPQIDGTCYSYIESIENEDVLKKLKKLYHLYDSLNHIEKFITSPEGDICNHAKQFASVYWNNEYNCHADNSDGYCIQLKSIEQSFYQHMKDKKCPEAENILEFIVSHNRTTATVVSYIIILTIPFFLFVLYKFTPFGSWVNTEILKKREIWNNLSEETQLKNPRHEQLNIQNSKYSLNYHVV
;
A
#
# COMPACT_ATOMS: atom_id res chain seq x y z
N MET A 1 -30.33 50.27 -21.78
CA MET A 1 -29.61 50.14 -20.51
C MET A 1 -30.15 48.88 -19.85
N ALA A 2 -29.61 47.74 -20.27
CA ALA A 2 -29.96 46.43 -19.75
C ALA A 2 -29.26 46.23 -18.40
N ARG A 3 -30.00 45.75 -17.40
CA ARG A 3 -29.45 45.11 -16.21
C ARG A 3 -29.98 43.69 -16.24
N GLU A 4 -29.22 42.82 -16.89
CA GLU A 4 -29.31 41.39 -16.66
C GLU A 4 -28.55 41.13 -15.35
N GLY A 5 -29.25 40.55 -14.38
CA GLY A 5 -28.61 39.88 -13.25
C GLY A 5 -28.18 38.52 -13.77
N GLU A 6 -26.87 38.32 -13.87
CA GLU A 6 -26.29 36.99 -14.00
C GLU A 6 -26.13 36.44 -12.58
N ASP A 7 -27.02 35.51 -12.24
CA ASP A 7 -26.80 34.56 -11.16
C ASP A 7 -25.57 33.72 -11.54
N LEU A 8 -24.44 34.01 -10.89
CA LEU A 8 -23.27 33.14 -10.91
C LEU A 8 -23.61 31.94 -10.02
N GLU A 9 -24.03 30.84 -10.66
CA GLU A 9 -24.05 29.52 -10.05
C GLU A 9 -22.65 29.22 -9.50
N ASP A 10 -22.54 29.14 -8.18
CA ASP A 10 -21.40 28.56 -7.48
C ASP A 10 -21.29 27.10 -7.94
N VAL A 11 -20.34 26.84 -8.84
CA VAL A 11 -19.90 25.48 -9.17
C VAL A 11 -19.13 24.99 -7.95
N GLU A 12 -19.84 24.36 -7.02
CA GLU A 12 -19.24 23.46 -6.04
C GLU A 12 -18.64 22.27 -6.81
N ASP A 13 -17.37 22.40 -7.20
CA ASP A 13 -16.54 21.26 -7.56
C ASP A 13 -16.40 20.38 -6.31
N ALA A 14 -17.37 19.50 -6.09
CA ALA A 14 -17.26 18.39 -5.17
C ALA A 14 -16.21 17.44 -5.73
N GLU A 15 -14.94 17.67 -5.37
CA GLU A 15 -13.92 16.62 -5.46
C GLU A 15 -14.40 15.44 -4.61
N ASP A 16 -14.86 14.38 -5.27
CA ASP A 16 -15.13 13.04 -4.73
C ASP A 16 -13.83 12.38 -4.21
N GLY A 17 -13.06 13.09 -3.38
CA GLY A 17 -11.93 12.57 -2.65
C GLY A 17 -12.42 11.92 -1.36
N GLU A 18 -11.92 10.72 -1.05
CA GLU A 18 -12.12 10.16 0.29
C GLU A 18 -11.65 11.17 1.35
N PRO A 19 -12.37 11.30 2.48
CA PRO A 19 -12.02 12.27 3.50
C PRO A 19 -10.58 12.02 4.00
N TYR A 20 -9.76 13.06 4.02
CA TYR A 20 -8.40 12.98 4.55
C TYR A 20 -8.41 12.56 6.03
N ILE A 21 -7.77 11.44 6.34
CA ILE A 21 -7.59 10.96 7.71
C ILE A 21 -6.11 11.12 8.10
N ALA A 22 -5.86 12.06 9.01
CA ALA A 22 -4.50 12.34 9.50
C ALA A 22 -3.80 11.08 10.02
N GLY A 23 -2.61 10.79 9.49
CA GLY A 23 -1.77 9.66 9.89
C GLY A 23 -2.11 8.32 9.24
N ASP A 24 -3.19 8.21 8.48
CA ASP A 24 -3.56 6.95 7.81
C ASP A 24 -2.57 6.59 6.69
N ASP A 25 -2.01 7.59 6.03
CA ASP A 25 -0.98 7.43 5.00
C ASP A 25 0.41 7.07 5.58
N TYR A 26 0.54 6.89 6.90
CA TYR A 26 1.82 6.64 7.55
C TYR A 26 2.18 5.16 7.62
N TYR A 27 1.21 4.24 7.46
CA TYR A 27 1.42 2.82 7.73
C TYR A 27 2.65 2.25 6.99
N SER A 28 2.83 2.59 5.71
CA SER A 28 3.96 2.11 4.89
C SER A 28 5.33 2.63 5.33
N SER A 29 5.37 3.77 6.01
CA SER A 29 6.60 4.39 6.53
C SER A 29 7.02 3.82 7.89
N VAL A 30 6.10 3.19 8.65
CA VAL A 30 6.35 2.72 10.03
C VAL A 30 7.53 1.76 10.13
N ARG A 31 7.79 0.96 9.10
CA ARG A 31 8.94 0.03 9.04
C ARG A 31 10.29 0.72 9.27
N PHE A 32 10.39 2.03 8.97
CA PHE A 32 11.62 2.81 9.14
C PHE A 32 11.66 3.60 10.46
N PHE A 33 10.57 3.66 11.21
CA PHE A 33 10.45 4.53 12.38
C PHE A 33 11.43 4.15 13.50
N HIS A 34 11.83 2.89 13.62
CA HIS A 34 12.85 2.49 14.59
C HIS A 34 14.22 3.14 14.26
N LYS A 35 14.67 3.06 13.01
CA LYS A 35 15.88 3.75 12.52
C LYS A 35 15.79 5.26 12.79
N TYR A 36 14.67 5.89 12.47
CA TYR A 36 14.49 7.32 12.68
C TYR A 36 14.41 7.72 14.15
N ASN A 37 13.94 6.82 15.03
CA ASN A 37 13.98 7.01 16.46
C ASN A 37 15.42 6.95 17.01
N GLU A 38 16.23 6.01 16.54
CA GLU A 38 17.66 5.97 16.87
C GLU A 38 18.38 7.25 16.41
N ASP A 39 18.10 7.70 15.18
CA ASP A 39 18.62 8.95 14.64
C ASP A 39 18.17 10.16 15.47
N PHE A 40 16.88 10.24 15.82
CA PHE A 40 16.34 11.31 16.67
C PHE A 40 17.07 11.37 18.01
N ASN A 41 17.22 10.24 18.69
CA ASN A 41 17.91 10.20 19.98
C ASN A 41 19.38 10.62 19.84
N THR A 42 20.05 10.19 18.77
CA THR A 42 21.45 10.54 18.50
C THR A 42 21.63 12.03 18.20
N VAL A 43 20.79 12.60 17.33
CA VAL A 43 20.85 14.00 16.89
C VAL A 43 20.47 14.97 18.01
N THR A 44 19.50 14.57 18.84
CA THR A 44 18.97 15.44 19.88
C THR A 44 19.75 15.37 21.19
N ASP A 45 20.62 14.37 21.34
CA ASP A 45 21.53 14.25 22.49
C ASP A 45 22.46 15.46 22.64
N GLY A 46 22.97 15.63 23.85
CA GLY A 46 23.92 16.69 24.19
C GLY A 46 23.31 18.10 24.31
N ARG A 47 24.18 19.10 24.39
CA ARG A 47 23.80 20.49 24.74
C ARG A 47 22.92 21.11 23.63
N ASN A 48 21.94 21.92 24.04
CA ASN A 48 21.11 22.68 23.12
C ASN A 48 21.91 23.83 22.50
N ASN A 49 21.81 23.99 21.18
CA ASN A 49 22.34 25.16 20.48
C ASN A 49 21.37 26.33 20.69
N THR A 50 21.58 27.08 21.78
CA THR A 50 20.76 28.23 22.15
C THR A 50 20.83 29.35 21.11
N ASP A 51 21.92 29.44 20.35
CA ASP A 51 22.11 30.51 19.37
C ASP A 51 21.26 30.27 18.12
N LYS A 52 21.17 29.03 17.65
CA LYS A 52 20.40 28.68 16.44
C LYS A 52 18.90 28.63 16.69
N HIS A 53 18.47 28.04 17.81
CA HIS A 53 17.05 27.75 18.05
C HIS A 53 16.44 28.57 19.19
N GLY A 54 17.25 29.25 20.01
CA GLY A 54 16.76 29.93 21.21
C GLY A 54 15.76 31.03 20.94
N VAL A 55 15.90 31.77 19.83
CA VAL A 55 14.91 32.78 19.44
C VAL A 55 13.54 32.15 19.20
N LYS A 56 13.49 31.06 18.41
CA LYS A 56 12.24 30.34 18.10
C LYS A 56 11.65 29.70 19.36
N CYS A 57 12.47 29.03 20.18
CA CYS A 57 12.00 28.37 21.40
C CYS A 57 11.54 29.36 22.47
N ASN A 58 12.23 30.48 22.63
CA ASN A 58 11.79 31.53 23.53
C ASN A 58 10.46 32.13 23.08
N HIS A 59 10.30 32.40 21.77
CA HIS A 59 9.02 32.82 21.22
C HIS A 59 7.91 31.81 21.48
N ILE A 60 8.18 30.51 21.33
CA ILE A 60 7.23 29.46 21.65
C ILE A 60 6.80 29.52 23.12
N ASN A 61 7.77 29.57 24.05
CA ASN A 61 7.49 29.65 25.48
C ASN A 61 6.62 30.87 25.82
N THR A 62 6.96 32.05 25.30
CA THR A 62 6.25 33.29 25.61
C THR A 62 4.86 33.34 24.99
N THR A 63 4.73 32.91 23.73
CA THR A 63 3.51 33.12 22.93
C THR A 63 2.49 32.01 23.14
N PHE A 64 2.92 30.75 23.21
CA PHE A 64 2.02 29.61 23.30
C PHE A 64 1.81 29.12 24.74
N PHE A 65 2.79 29.35 25.63
CA PHE A 65 2.81 28.72 26.96
C PHE A 65 3.00 29.70 28.12
N GLN A 66 2.82 31.00 27.88
CA GLN A 66 2.83 32.05 28.92
C GLN A 66 4.09 32.05 29.79
N GLY A 67 5.24 31.68 29.21
CA GLY A 67 6.53 31.60 29.90
C GLY A 67 6.80 30.27 30.62
N SER A 68 5.88 29.29 30.54
CA SER A 68 6.16 27.93 31.00
C SER A 68 7.30 27.32 30.19
N ASP A 69 8.21 26.62 30.86
CA ASP A 69 9.41 26.08 30.21
C ASP A 69 9.08 24.89 29.29
N PHE A 70 8.93 25.18 28.00
CA PHE A 70 8.75 24.20 26.93
C PHE A 70 10.07 23.94 26.16
N SER A 71 11.19 24.45 26.69
CA SER A 71 12.44 24.57 25.93
C SER A 71 13.02 23.22 25.52
N ASP A 72 13.05 22.22 26.42
CA ASP A 72 13.62 20.90 26.11
C ASP A 72 12.97 20.26 24.87
N ARG A 73 11.63 20.25 24.83
CA ARG A 73 10.86 19.72 23.69
C ARG A 73 11.14 20.50 22.44
N CYS A 74 11.08 21.83 22.55
CA CYS A 74 11.31 22.72 21.43
C CYS A 74 12.69 22.49 20.80
N TYR A 75 13.74 22.43 21.60
CA TYR A 75 15.10 22.23 21.11
C TYR A 75 15.28 20.87 20.45
N LYS A 76 14.73 19.79 21.03
CA LYS A 76 14.82 18.45 20.43
C LYS A 76 14.13 18.40 19.06
N VAL A 77 12.92 18.94 18.96
CA VAL A 77 12.18 18.98 17.69
C VAL A 77 12.89 19.88 16.67
N ALA A 78 13.39 21.04 17.09
CA ALA A 78 14.10 21.96 16.20
C ALA A 78 15.42 21.37 15.66
N LYS A 79 16.21 20.70 16.51
CA LYS A 79 17.43 19.98 16.10
C LYS A 79 17.10 18.89 15.07
N TYR A 80 16.05 18.11 15.31
CA TYR A 80 15.70 17.03 14.40
C TYR A 80 15.15 17.55 13.07
N LEU A 81 14.39 18.65 13.07
CA LEU A 81 13.95 19.32 11.83
C LEU A 81 15.13 19.80 10.99
N ASP A 82 16.18 20.35 11.60
CA ASP A 82 17.40 20.72 10.89
C ASP A 82 18.07 19.49 10.26
N HIS A 83 18.17 18.39 11.00
CA HIS A 83 18.71 17.14 10.47
C HIS A 83 17.89 16.62 9.27
N ILE A 84 16.55 16.65 9.35
CA ILE A 84 15.68 16.27 8.22
C ILE A 84 15.97 17.14 6.98
N ASN A 85 16.28 18.43 7.15
CA ASN A 85 16.59 19.33 6.02
C ASN A 85 17.90 18.99 5.31
N GLU A 86 18.82 18.30 5.99
CA GLU A 86 20.12 17.89 5.46
C GLU A 86 20.06 16.52 4.76
N GLU A 87 18.99 15.74 4.98
CA GLU A 87 18.80 14.39 4.44
C GLU A 87 18.36 14.36 2.96
N LYS A 88 18.38 13.18 2.35
CA LYS A 88 17.86 12.95 0.99
C LYS A 88 16.35 13.19 0.92
N VAL A 89 15.86 13.79 -0.17
CA VAL A 89 14.46 14.22 -0.35
C VAL A 89 13.47 13.10 -0.04
N GLU A 90 13.70 11.88 -0.54
CA GLU A 90 12.82 10.73 -0.32
C GLU A 90 12.72 10.36 1.16
N GLU A 91 13.84 10.40 1.88
CA GLU A 91 13.88 10.10 3.32
C GLU A 91 13.27 11.25 4.15
N ARG A 92 13.22 12.49 3.64
CA ARG A 92 12.65 13.62 4.39
C ARG A 92 11.18 13.40 4.71
N PHE A 93 10.39 12.94 3.75
CA PHE A 93 8.95 12.77 3.94
C PHE A 93 8.65 11.66 4.96
N ASP A 94 9.34 10.53 4.88
CA ASP A 94 9.19 9.45 5.86
C ASP A 94 9.68 9.87 7.25
N ARG A 95 10.73 10.69 7.35
CA ARG A 95 11.18 11.28 8.61
C ARG A 95 10.20 12.31 9.18
N CYS A 96 9.51 13.07 8.33
CA CYS A 96 8.43 13.98 8.75
C CYS A 96 7.24 13.19 9.32
N LYS A 97 6.83 12.10 8.66
CA LYS A 97 5.79 11.18 9.16
C LYS A 97 6.20 10.58 10.50
N PHE A 98 7.45 10.12 10.62
CA PHE A 98 8.00 9.66 11.89
C PHE A 98 7.94 10.74 12.97
N LEU A 99 8.41 11.95 12.69
CA LEU A 99 8.39 13.04 13.65
C LEU A 99 6.96 13.30 14.13
N ASN A 100 5.99 13.40 13.22
CA ASN A 100 4.60 13.62 13.60
C ASN A 100 4.02 12.45 14.42
N TYR A 101 4.29 11.20 14.03
CA TYR A 101 3.95 10.02 14.81
C TYR A 101 4.53 10.09 16.23
N PHE A 102 5.82 10.41 16.34
CA PHE A 102 6.53 10.48 17.61
C PHE A 102 5.94 11.57 18.52
N LEU A 103 5.70 12.77 17.97
CA LEU A 103 5.04 13.87 18.68
C LEU A 103 3.63 13.52 19.15
N ASN A 104 2.92 12.64 18.44
CA ASN A 104 1.56 12.23 18.79
C ASN A 104 1.53 11.09 19.82
N THR A 105 2.59 10.28 19.92
CA THR A 105 2.58 9.03 20.69
C THR A 105 3.41 9.06 21.95
N ASP A 106 4.49 9.84 21.98
CA ASP A 106 5.36 9.98 23.14
C ASP A 106 4.76 10.92 24.18
N LYS A 107 4.68 10.46 25.44
CA LYS A 107 4.06 11.19 26.56
C LYS A 107 4.79 12.49 26.88
N HIS A 108 6.11 12.51 26.74
CA HIS A 108 6.84 13.75 26.85
C HIS A 108 6.26 14.69 25.79
N PHE A 109 6.36 14.41 24.50
CA PHE A 109 5.98 15.40 23.49
C PHE A 109 4.48 15.73 23.36
N ASN A 110 3.57 14.80 23.64
CA ASN A 110 2.11 14.98 23.44
C ASN A 110 1.34 15.50 24.66
N THR A 111 1.98 15.60 25.84
CA THR A 111 1.39 16.22 27.04
C THR A 111 2.29 17.30 27.60
N PHE A 112 1.70 18.40 28.06
CA PHE A 112 2.43 19.48 28.72
C PHE A 112 1.51 20.28 29.63
N SER A 113 1.71 20.17 30.94
CA SER A 113 0.93 20.88 31.96
C SER A 113 -0.58 20.72 31.71
N ASN A 114 -1.34 21.82 31.71
CA ASN A 114 -2.78 21.84 31.45
C ASN A 114 -3.11 22.27 30.01
N HIS A 115 -2.14 22.20 29.08
CA HIS A 115 -2.33 22.64 27.70
C HIS A 115 -2.89 21.51 26.83
N ASP A 116 -3.84 21.87 25.97
CA ASP A 116 -4.42 20.94 25.01
C ASP A 116 -3.40 20.51 23.95
N LYS A 117 -3.54 19.27 23.49
CA LYS A 117 -2.72 18.70 22.41
C LYS A 117 -2.66 19.63 21.19
N SER A 118 -3.78 20.24 20.80
CA SER A 118 -3.85 21.18 19.67
C SER A 118 -2.94 22.41 19.86
N GLN A 119 -2.74 22.90 21.09
CA GLN A 119 -1.82 24.00 21.39
C GLN A 119 -0.36 23.55 21.22
N LEU A 120 -0.03 22.33 21.62
CA LEU A 120 1.30 21.74 21.42
C LEU A 120 1.63 21.65 19.93
N PHE A 121 0.70 21.15 19.12
CA PHE A 121 0.92 21.03 17.68
C PHE A 121 1.02 22.38 16.97
N LYS A 122 0.28 23.41 17.40
CA LYS A 122 0.50 24.78 16.91
C LYS A 122 1.91 25.30 17.23
N ALA A 123 2.42 25.02 18.43
CA ALA A 123 3.77 25.40 18.83
C ALA A 123 4.85 24.64 18.03
N TYR A 124 4.71 23.32 17.86
CA TYR A 124 5.65 22.54 17.05
C TYR A 124 5.63 22.98 15.58
N LYS A 125 4.45 23.30 15.03
CA LYS A 125 4.27 23.75 13.65
C LYS A 125 4.88 25.13 13.37
N TYR A 126 5.12 25.93 14.41
CA TYR A 126 5.88 27.18 14.29
C TYR A 126 7.37 26.96 13.94
N LEU A 127 7.94 25.80 14.30
CA LEU A 127 9.36 25.52 14.12
C LEU A 127 9.82 25.46 12.65
N PRO A 128 9.17 24.67 11.77
CA PRO A 128 9.56 24.62 10.36
C PRO A 128 9.23 25.90 9.58
N GLN A 129 8.32 26.76 10.06
CA GLN A 129 7.72 27.88 9.31
C GLN A 129 6.77 27.40 8.19
N ILE A 130 6.00 28.33 7.60
CA ILE A 130 4.77 28.05 6.82
C ILE A 130 5.01 27.26 5.51
N ASP A 131 6.25 27.22 5.05
CA ASP A 131 6.74 26.57 3.84
C ASP A 131 7.91 25.60 4.13
N GLY A 132 8.25 25.41 5.40
CA GLY A 132 9.37 24.56 5.79
C GLY A 132 9.04 23.07 5.70
N THR A 133 10.11 22.29 5.55
CA THR A 133 10.04 20.83 5.60
C THR A 133 9.27 20.35 6.83
N CYS A 134 8.39 19.37 6.64
CA CYS A 134 7.47 18.82 7.63
C CYS A 134 6.32 19.74 8.08
N TYR A 135 6.19 21.00 7.63
CA TYR A 135 5.11 21.89 8.09
C TYR A 135 3.71 21.29 7.90
N SER A 136 3.45 20.70 6.73
CA SER A 136 2.17 20.02 6.44
C SER A 136 1.97 18.74 7.25
N TYR A 137 3.04 18.08 7.69
CA TYR A 137 2.99 16.84 8.45
C TYR A 137 2.79 17.05 9.94
N ILE A 138 3.22 18.18 10.52
CA ILE A 138 3.05 18.44 11.95
C ILE A 138 1.58 18.79 12.22
N GLU A 139 0.85 17.80 12.75
CA GLU A 139 -0.56 17.91 13.09
C GLU A 139 -0.98 16.92 14.19
N SER A 140 -2.00 17.29 14.95
CA SER A 140 -2.56 16.39 15.96
C SER A 140 -3.38 15.31 15.26
N ILE A 141 -2.98 14.05 15.41
CA ILE A 141 -3.79 12.91 15.00
C ILE A 141 -4.85 12.69 16.09
N GLU A 142 -6.11 13.04 15.79
CA GLU A 142 -7.24 12.90 16.71
C GLU A 142 -7.88 11.51 16.65
N ASN A 143 -7.77 10.83 15.51
CA ASN A 143 -8.30 9.48 15.35
C ASN A 143 -7.48 8.48 16.19
N GLU A 144 -8.06 8.03 17.30
CA GLU A 144 -7.42 7.09 18.23
C GLU A 144 -7.15 5.73 17.59
N ASP A 145 -7.99 5.27 16.67
CA ASP A 145 -7.81 4.00 15.97
C ASP A 145 -6.59 4.05 15.04
N VAL A 146 -6.37 5.16 14.33
CA VAL A 146 -5.16 5.38 13.52
C VAL A 146 -3.92 5.35 14.41
N LEU A 147 -3.92 6.07 15.54
CA LEU A 147 -2.78 6.03 16.47
C LEU A 147 -2.54 4.64 17.04
N LYS A 148 -3.60 3.90 17.37
CA LYS A 148 -3.52 2.53 17.87
C LYS A 148 -2.92 1.60 16.82
N LYS A 149 -3.36 1.71 15.55
CA LYS A 149 -2.81 0.99 14.39
C LYS A 149 -1.33 1.31 14.19
N LEU A 150 -0.93 2.59 14.20
CA LEU A 150 0.47 3.00 14.05
C LEU A 150 1.36 2.44 15.16
N LYS A 151 0.92 2.50 16.44
CA LYS A 151 1.64 1.92 17.57
C LYS A 151 1.81 0.40 17.44
N LYS A 152 0.76 -0.30 17.03
CA LYS A 152 0.79 -1.75 16.81
C LYS A 152 1.79 -2.13 15.70
N LEU A 153 1.77 -1.45 14.56
CA LEU A 153 2.75 -1.66 13.50
C LEU A 153 4.18 -1.35 13.97
N TYR A 154 4.37 -0.27 14.72
CA TYR A 154 5.68 0.10 15.25
C TYR A 154 6.27 -1.02 16.11
N HIS A 155 5.49 -1.55 17.07
CA HIS A 155 5.95 -2.65 17.93
C HIS A 155 6.18 -3.95 17.17
N LEU A 156 5.37 -4.24 16.15
CA LEU A 156 5.57 -5.42 15.30
C LEU A 156 6.87 -5.32 14.48
N TYR A 157 7.11 -4.18 13.84
CA TYR A 157 8.34 -3.95 13.09
C TYR A 157 9.57 -3.95 14.01
N ASP A 158 9.48 -3.35 15.18
CA ASP A 158 10.53 -3.39 16.21
C ASP A 158 10.88 -4.85 16.58
N SER A 159 9.87 -5.66 16.88
CA SER A 159 10.07 -7.08 17.17
C SER A 159 10.60 -7.88 15.98
N LEU A 160 10.21 -7.54 14.75
CA LEU A 160 10.72 -8.18 13.52
C LEU A 160 12.19 -7.82 13.28
N ASN A 161 12.57 -6.55 13.45
CA ASN A 161 13.94 -6.07 13.32
C ASN A 161 14.88 -6.79 14.31
N HIS A 162 14.40 -7.09 15.51
CA HIS A 162 15.13 -7.93 16.46
C HIS A 162 15.40 -9.33 15.90
N ILE A 163 14.40 -10.00 15.30
CA ILE A 163 14.59 -11.30 14.65
C ILE A 163 15.65 -11.22 13.54
N GLU A 164 15.56 -10.20 12.67
CA GLU A 164 16.50 -9.98 11.57
C GLU A 164 17.94 -9.81 12.06
N LYS A 165 18.12 -9.13 13.19
CA LYS A 165 19.44 -8.94 13.82
C LYS A 165 20.04 -10.24 14.33
N PHE A 166 19.23 -11.17 14.85
CA PHE A 166 19.72 -12.39 15.50
C PHE A 166 19.69 -13.63 14.60
N ILE A 167 19.02 -13.60 13.45
CA ILE A 167 18.94 -14.77 12.54
C ILE A 167 20.31 -15.23 12.02
N THR A 168 21.28 -14.33 11.97
CA THR A 168 22.67 -14.56 11.52
C THR A 168 23.62 -14.87 12.67
N SER A 169 23.16 -14.81 13.92
CA SER A 169 24.00 -15.06 15.10
C SER A 169 24.00 -16.55 15.47
N PRO A 170 25.17 -17.22 15.57
CA PRO A 170 25.27 -18.61 16.02
C PRO A 170 24.86 -18.83 17.48
N GLU A 171 24.86 -17.75 18.28
CA GLU A 171 24.68 -17.77 19.75
C GLU A 171 23.36 -17.12 20.19
N GLY A 172 22.57 -16.60 19.25
CA GLY A 172 21.30 -15.92 19.53
C GLY A 172 20.16 -16.90 19.78
N ASP A 173 19.42 -16.70 20.86
CA ASP A 173 18.17 -17.44 21.11
C ASP A 173 17.04 -16.92 20.20
N ILE A 174 17.13 -17.27 18.92
CA ILE A 174 16.18 -16.87 17.89
C ILE A 174 14.74 -17.31 18.22
N CYS A 175 14.58 -18.42 18.96
CA CYS A 175 13.26 -18.92 19.35
C CYS A 175 12.64 -18.06 20.46
N ASN A 176 13.42 -17.55 21.40
CA ASN A 176 12.91 -16.56 22.36
C ASN A 176 12.48 -15.26 21.68
N HIS A 177 13.20 -14.79 20.66
CA HIS A 177 12.79 -13.61 19.88
C HIS A 177 11.53 -13.89 19.06
N ALA A 178 11.43 -15.08 18.47
CA ALA A 178 10.22 -15.52 17.77
C ALA A 178 9.02 -15.59 18.72
N LYS A 179 9.19 -16.09 19.95
CA LYS A 179 8.17 -16.10 21.01
C LYS A 179 7.72 -14.69 21.41
N GLN A 180 8.65 -13.73 21.50
CA GLN A 180 8.31 -12.34 21.77
C GLN A 180 7.51 -11.73 20.64
N PHE A 181 7.93 -11.93 19.38
CA PHE A 181 7.18 -11.51 18.20
C PHE A 181 5.77 -12.08 18.19
N ALA A 182 5.65 -13.37 18.49
CA ALA A 182 4.40 -14.07 18.69
C ALA A 182 3.46 -13.31 19.64
N SER A 183 3.95 -12.99 20.83
CA SER A 183 3.18 -12.28 21.84
C SER A 183 2.71 -10.90 21.35
N VAL A 184 3.55 -10.16 20.62
CA VAL A 184 3.19 -8.86 20.05
C VAL A 184 2.14 -9.03 18.94
N TYR A 185 2.29 -10.06 18.11
CA TYR A 185 1.40 -10.38 17.00
C TYR A 185 -0.01 -10.75 17.45
N TRP A 186 -0.18 -11.65 18.42
CA TRP A 186 -1.53 -12.02 18.86
C TRP A 186 -2.23 -10.95 19.70
N ASN A 187 -1.47 -10.10 20.40
CA ASN A 187 -2.04 -8.91 21.04
C ASN A 187 -2.50 -7.86 20.03
N ASN A 188 -2.12 -8.01 18.77
CA ASN A 188 -2.58 -7.17 17.69
C ASN A 188 -3.94 -7.61 17.13
N GLU A 189 -4.98 -7.56 17.96
CA GLU A 189 -6.36 -7.88 17.54
C GLU A 189 -6.83 -6.84 16.50
N TYR A 190 -6.78 -7.20 15.22
CA TYR A 190 -7.37 -6.44 14.12
C TYR A 190 -7.77 -7.40 13.01
N ASN A 191 -9.04 -7.39 12.64
CA ASN A 191 -9.53 -8.22 11.55
C ASN A 191 -9.35 -7.45 10.23
N CYS A 192 -8.47 -7.96 9.38
CA CYS A 192 -8.36 -7.48 8.01
C CYS A 192 -9.49 -8.03 7.15
N HIS A 193 -10.24 -7.13 6.50
CA HIS A 193 -11.26 -7.53 5.53
C HIS A 193 -10.61 -8.17 4.29
N ALA A 194 -11.39 -8.98 3.57
CA ALA A 194 -10.89 -9.80 2.48
C ALA A 194 -10.38 -8.98 1.26
N ASP A 195 -10.87 -7.76 1.08
CA ASP A 195 -10.45 -6.81 0.04
C ASP A 195 -9.04 -6.25 0.31
N ASN A 196 -8.66 -6.15 1.58
CA ASN A 196 -7.30 -5.94 2.07
C ASN A 196 -6.59 -4.70 1.49
N SER A 197 -7.39 -3.70 1.10
CA SER A 197 -6.97 -2.40 0.61
C SER A 197 -6.59 -1.43 1.73
N ASP A 198 -7.04 -1.68 2.96
CA ASP A 198 -6.65 -0.92 4.15
C ASP A 198 -5.12 -0.95 4.31
N GLY A 199 -4.52 0.25 4.36
CA GLY A 199 -3.07 0.41 4.37
C GLY A 199 -2.40 -0.29 5.54
N TYR A 200 -3.07 -0.38 6.69
CA TYR A 200 -2.58 -1.08 7.85
C TYR A 200 -2.54 -2.60 7.62
N CYS A 201 -3.59 -3.18 7.03
CA CYS A 201 -3.65 -4.59 6.65
C CYS A 201 -2.61 -4.99 5.60
N ILE A 202 -2.31 -4.09 4.66
CA ILE A 202 -1.21 -4.29 3.70
C ILE A 202 0.12 -4.44 4.45
N GLN A 203 0.38 -3.59 5.45
CA GLN A 203 1.61 -3.66 6.23
C GLN A 203 1.66 -4.89 7.14
N LEU A 204 0.56 -5.26 7.78
CA LEU A 204 0.49 -6.46 8.61
C LEU A 204 0.86 -7.72 7.80
N LYS A 205 0.34 -7.85 6.58
CA LYS A 205 0.72 -8.95 5.68
C LYS A 205 2.20 -8.92 5.28
N SER A 206 2.77 -7.74 5.06
CA SER A 206 4.20 -7.59 4.78
C SER A 206 5.06 -8.09 5.95
N ILE A 207 4.63 -7.82 7.19
CA ILE A 207 5.28 -8.29 8.42
C ILE A 207 5.17 -9.81 8.54
N GLU A 208 3.97 -10.37 8.35
CA GLU A 208 3.73 -11.83 8.36
C GLU A 208 4.60 -12.56 7.35
N GLN A 209 4.68 -12.04 6.12
CA GLN A 209 5.49 -12.62 5.07
C GLN A 209 6.98 -12.58 5.42
N SER A 210 7.46 -11.46 5.97
CA SER A 210 8.87 -11.31 6.37
C SER A 210 9.20 -12.28 7.51
N PHE A 211 8.36 -12.34 8.55
CA PHE A 211 8.51 -13.30 9.64
C PHE A 211 8.54 -14.75 9.13
N TYR A 212 7.63 -15.12 8.23
CA TYR A 212 7.61 -16.44 7.63
C TYR A 212 8.92 -16.76 6.90
N GLN A 213 9.45 -15.83 6.09
CA GLN A 213 10.72 -16.07 5.38
C GLN A 213 11.89 -16.29 6.35
N HIS A 214 11.92 -15.53 7.45
CA HIS A 214 12.96 -15.63 8.47
C HIS A 214 12.87 -16.92 9.30
N MET A 215 11.67 -17.44 9.52
CA MET A 215 11.45 -18.52 10.49
C MET A 215 11.09 -19.89 9.88
N LYS A 216 10.72 -19.98 8.60
CA LYS A 216 10.27 -21.23 7.95
C LYS A 216 11.25 -22.40 8.07
N ASP A 217 12.56 -22.12 8.09
CA ASP A 217 13.62 -23.14 8.15
C ASP A 217 14.18 -23.32 9.57
N LYS A 218 13.63 -22.58 10.56
CA LYS A 218 14.08 -22.60 11.95
C LYS A 218 13.18 -23.51 12.77
N LYS A 219 13.79 -24.31 13.65
CA LYS A 219 13.07 -25.22 14.56
C LYS A 219 12.74 -24.51 15.87
N CYS A 220 11.67 -23.71 15.87
CA CYS A 220 11.16 -23.01 17.05
C CYS A 220 9.69 -23.37 17.28
N PRO A 221 9.35 -24.18 18.30
CA PRO A 221 7.96 -24.56 18.60
C PRO A 221 7.02 -23.35 18.78
N GLU A 222 7.52 -22.25 19.34
CA GLU A 222 6.73 -21.03 19.56
C GLU A 222 6.37 -20.31 18.25
N ALA A 223 7.21 -20.45 17.22
CA ALA A 223 6.96 -19.88 15.90
C ALA A 223 6.02 -20.75 15.06
N GLU A 224 5.98 -22.07 15.31
CA GLU A 224 5.20 -23.04 14.52
C GLU A 224 3.72 -22.66 14.46
N ASN A 225 3.12 -22.31 15.60
CA ASN A 225 1.73 -21.85 15.67
C ASN A 225 1.48 -20.59 14.82
N ILE A 226 2.42 -19.63 14.81
CA ILE A 226 2.31 -18.42 13.99
C ILE A 226 2.43 -18.78 12.51
N LEU A 227 3.40 -19.62 12.15
CA LEU A 227 3.64 -20.02 10.77
C LEU A 227 2.44 -20.78 10.21
N GLU A 228 1.85 -21.70 10.98
CA GLU A 228 0.61 -22.38 10.63
C GLU A 228 -0.54 -21.40 10.42
N PHE A 229 -0.71 -20.44 11.34
CA PHE A 229 -1.72 -19.39 11.21
C PHE A 229 -1.55 -18.60 9.90
N ILE A 230 -0.34 -18.09 9.64
CA ILE A 230 -0.01 -17.32 8.42
C ILE A 230 -0.29 -18.14 7.15
N VAL A 231 0.12 -19.41 7.11
CA VAL A 231 -0.12 -20.30 5.95
C VAL A 231 -1.61 -20.54 5.73
N SER A 232 -2.37 -20.78 6.81
CA SER A 232 -3.81 -21.02 6.73
C SER A 232 -4.54 -19.80 6.16
N HIS A 233 -4.19 -18.61 6.61
CA HIS A 233 -4.82 -17.36 6.18
C HIS A 233 -4.49 -17.04 4.71
N ASN A 234 -3.24 -17.27 4.28
CA ASN A 234 -2.82 -17.10 2.89
C ASN A 234 -3.48 -18.09 1.93
N ARG A 235 -3.71 -19.34 2.35
CA ARG A 235 -4.48 -20.32 1.54
C ARG A 235 -5.93 -19.88 1.36
N THR A 236 -6.57 -19.39 2.42
CA THR A 236 -7.95 -18.91 2.37
C THR A 236 -8.09 -17.74 1.39
N THR A 237 -7.20 -16.75 1.45
CA THR A 237 -7.22 -15.59 0.53
C THR A 237 -6.97 -15.98 -0.93
N ALA A 238 -5.96 -16.82 -1.21
CA ALA A 238 -5.69 -17.31 -2.56
C ALA A 238 -6.88 -18.08 -3.15
N THR A 239 -7.57 -18.86 -2.32
CA THR A 239 -8.76 -19.63 -2.72
C THR A 239 -9.91 -18.71 -3.08
N VAL A 240 -10.20 -17.71 -2.25
CA VAL A 240 -11.28 -16.73 -2.48
C VAL A 240 -11.04 -15.91 -3.75
N VAL A 241 -9.83 -15.39 -3.96
CA VAL A 241 -9.47 -14.64 -5.17
C VAL A 241 -9.67 -15.51 -6.42
N SER A 242 -9.24 -16.77 -6.37
CA SER A 242 -9.42 -17.72 -7.48
C SER A 242 -10.91 -17.94 -7.80
N TYR A 243 -11.77 -18.11 -6.80
CA TYR A 243 -13.22 -18.23 -7.01
C TYR A 243 -13.85 -16.96 -7.58
N ILE A 244 -13.45 -15.77 -7.10
CA ILE A 244 -13.95 -14.49 -7.63
C ILE A 244 -13.59 -14.35 -9.10
N ILE A 245 -12.35 -14.63 -9.49
CA ILE A 245 -11.91 -14.57 -10.90
C ILE A 245 -12.71 -15.56 -11.76
N ILE A 246 -12.88 -16.80 -11.29
CA ILE A 246 -13.62 -17.85 -12.00
C ILE A 246 -15.10 -17.47 -12.19
N LEU A 247 -15.72 -16.76 -11.24
CA LEU A 247 -17.14 -16.37 -11.32
C LEU A 247 -17.34 -15.06 -12.08
N THR A 248 -16.47 -14.08 -11.86
CA THR A 248 -16.60 -12.74 -12.45
C THR A 248 -16.28 -12.76 -13.94
N ILE A 249 -15.20 -13.41 -14.38
CA ILE A 249 -14.80 -13.39 -15.80
C ILE A 249 -15.91 -13.93 -16.72
N PRO A 250 -16.50 -15.12 -16.48
CA PRO A 250 -17.58 -15.62 -17.34
C PRO A 250 -18.84 -14.73 -17.28
N PHE A 251 -19.14 -14.17 -16.11
CA PHE A 251 -20.27 -13.25 -15.95
C PHE A 251 -20.08 -11.97 -16.76
N PHE A 252 -18.89 -11.34 -16.68
CA PHE A 252 -18.54 -10.18 -17.50
C PHE A 252 -18.55 -10.52 -18.99
N LEU A 253 -17.99 -11.66 -19.41
CA LEU A 253 -18.05 -12.11 -20.80
C LEU A 253 -19.49 -12.34 -21.28
N PHE A 254 -20.36 -12.89 -20.43
CA PHE A 254 -21.77 -13.08 -20.74
C PHE A 254 -22.52 -11.75 -20.91
N VAL A 255 -22.27 -10.78 -20.03
CA VAL A 255 -22.84 -9.44 -20.14
C VAL A 255 -22.38 -8.75 -21.42
N LEU A 256 -21.08 -8.79 -21.74
CA LEU A 256 -20.53 -8.24 -22.99
C LEU A 256 -21.09 -8.93 -24.23
N TYR A 257 -21.23 -10.25 -24.19
CA TYR A 257 -21.83 -11.01 -25.29
C TYR A 257 -23.31 -10.66 -25.51
N LYS A 258 -24.08 -10.44 -24.43
CA LYS A 258 -25.53 -10.21 -24.54
C LYS A 258 -25.90 -8.75 -24.80
N PHE A 259 -25.18 -7.79 -24.21
CA PHE A 259 -25.60 -6.39 -24.15
C PHE A 259 -24.70 -5.43 -24.95
N THR A 260 -23.60 -5.93 -25.55
CA THR A 260 -22.69 -5.13 -26.39
C THR A 260 -22.79 -5.60 -27.85
N PRO A 261 -22.58 -4.73 -28.87
CA PRO A 261 -22.52 -5.14 -30.28
C PRO A 261 -21.51 -6.26 -30.58
N PHE A 262 -20.59 -6.51 -29.65
CA PHE A 262 -19.63 -7.59 -29.64
C PHE A 262 -20.29 -8.98 -29.78
N GLY A 263 -21.48 -9.20 -29.21
CA GLY A 263 -22.21 -10.46 -29.36
C GLY A 263 -22.56 -10.79 -30.82
N SER A 264 -23.06 -9.78 -31.54
CA SER A 264 -23.40 -9.92 -32.97
C SER A 264 -22.15 -10.17 -33.82
N TRP A 265 -21.04 -9.48 -33.51
CA TRP A 265 -19.75 -9.66 -34.18
C TRP A 265 -19.18 -11.07 -33.96
N VAL A 266 -19.15 -11.53 -32.70
CA VAL A 266 -18.69 -12.89 -32.34
C VAL A 266 -19.54 -13.96 -33.03
N ASN A 267 -20.87 -13.80 -33.04
CA ASN A 267 -21.75 -14.77 -33.69
C ASN A 267 -21.51 -14.85 -35.20
N THR A 268 -21.22 -13.71 -35.83
CA THR A 268 -20.89 -13.64 -37.26
C THR A 268 -19.57 -14.35 -37.56
N GLU A 269 -18.55 -14.17 -36.72
CA GLU A 269 -17.26 -14.87 -36.87
C GLU A 269 -17.38 -16.38 -36.62
N ILE A 270 -18.24 -16.82 -35.67
CA ILE A 270 -18.52 -18.24 -35.44
C ILE A 270 -19.21 -18.86 -36.67
N LEU A 271 -20.17 -18.16 -37.28
CA LEU A 271 -20.86 -18.63 -38.49
C LEU A 271 -19.91 -18.75 -39.68
N LYS A 272 -19.05 -17.75 -39.90
CA LYS A 272 -18.00 -17.80 -40.95
C LYS A 272 -17.05 -18.98 -40.75
N LYS A 273 -16.61 -19.23 -39.52
CA LYS A 273 -15.72 -20.38 -39.23
C LYS A 273 -16.42 -21.73 -39.41
N ARG A 274 -17.71 -21.84 -39.08
CA ARG A 274 -18.52 -23.05 -39.32
C ARG A 274 -18.68 -23.32 -40.83
N GLU A 275 -18.92 -22.28 -41.63
CA GLU A 275 -19.02 -22.40 -43.08
C GLU A 275 -17.70 -22.91 -43.70
N ILE A 276 -16.56 -22.34 -43.28
CA ILE A 276 -15.23 -22.81 -43.71
C ILE A 276 -15.00 -24.28 -43.31
N TRP A 277 -15.39 -24.68 -42.09
CA TRP A 277 -15.26 -26.06 -41.63
C TRP A 277 -16.14 -27.05 -42.42
N ASN A 278 -17.38 -26.67 -42.72
CA ASN A 278 -18.29 -27.48 -43.52
C ASN A 278 -17.77 -27.66 -44.94
N ASN A 279 -17.22 -26.60 -45.55
CA ASN A 279 -16.61 -26.66 -46.88
C ASN A 279 -15.38 -27.59 -46.90
N LEU A 280 -14.52 -27.53 -45.86
CA LEU A 280 -13.39 -28.47 -45.71
C LEU A 280 -13.85 -29.92 -45.49
N SER A 281 -14.93 -30.13 -44.72
CA SER A 281 -15.52 -31.44 -44.50
C SER A 281 -16.12 -32.01 -45.81
N GLU A 282 -16.83 -31.20 -46.58
CA GLU A 282 -17.38 -31.59 -47.89
C GLU A 282 -16.26 -31.94 -48.89
N GLU A 283 -15.16 -31.17 -48.94
CA GLU A 283 -13.99 -31.51 -49.75
C GLU A 283 -13.36 -32.85 -49.35
N THR A 284 -13.33 -33.19 -48.06
CA THR A 284 -12.87 -34.51 -47.62
C THR A 284 -13.84 -35.64 -47.97
N GLN A 285 -15.15 -35.39 -48.05
CA GLN A 285 -16.13 -36.40 -48.49
C GLN A 285 -16.15 -36.60 -50.01
N LEU A 286 -15.79 -35.59 -50.79
CA LEU A 286 -15.63 -35.66 -52.26
C LEU A 286 -14.38 -36.43 -52.71
N LYS A 287 -13.40 -36.66 -51.82
CA LYS A 287 -12.18 -37.43 -52.10
C LYS A 287 -12.34 -38.95 -51.91
N ASN A 288 -13.55 -39.47 -51.83
CA ASN A 288 -13.79 -40.92 -51.79
C ASN A 288 -14.09 -41.44 -53.21
N PRO A 289 -13.14 -42.05 -53.95
CA PRO A 289 -13.38 -42.48 -55.32
C PRO A 289 -14.29 -43.71 -55.31
N ARG A 290 -15.55 -43.53 -55.69
CA ARG A 290 -16.36 -44.65 -56.20
C ARG A 290 -15.75 -45.07 -57.54
N HIS A 291 -15.19 -46.27 -57.59
CA HIS A 291 -14.72 -46.88 -58.82
C HIS A 291 -15.88 -47.05 -59.80
N GLU A 292 -15.92 -46.22 -60.83
CA GLU A 292 -16.71 -46.45 -62.04
C GLU A 292 -15.73 -46.83 -63.15
N GLN A 293 -15.77 -48.11 -63.56
CA GLN A 293 -14.90 -48.66 -64.60
C GLN A 293 -15.32 -48.11 -65.97
N LEU A 294 -14.48 -47.26 -66.57
CA LEU A 294 -14.61 -46.88 -67.98
C LEU A 294 -13.65 -47.72 -68.84
N ASN A 295 -14.25 -48.61 -69.64
CA ASN A 295 -13.58 -49.44 -70.64
C ASN A 295 -13.14 -48.56 -71.82
N ILE A 296 -11.84 -48.55 -72.10
CA ILE A 296 -11.21 -47.80 -73.19
C ILE A 296 -11.27 -48.64 -74.47
N GLN A 297 -11.94 -48.15 -75.52
CA GLN A 297 -11.62 -48.60 -76.88
C GLN A 297 -11.86 -47.53 -77.95
N ASN A 298 -10.74 -46.95 -78.38
CA ASN A 298 -10.42 -46.35 -79.69
C ASN A 298 -11.53 -45.71 -80.54
N SER A 299 -11.52 -44.37 -80.61
CA SER A 299 -11.69 -43.66 -81.89
C SER A 299 -10.98 -42.30 -81.87
N LYS A 300 -9.83 -42.29 -82.55
CA LYS A 300 -9.23 -41.24 -83.40
C LYS A 300 -10.15 -40.02 -83.59
N TYR A 301 -9.75 -38.80 -83.20
CA TYR A 301 -9.71 -37.58 -84.04
C TYR A 301 -8.98 -36.42 -83.32
N SER A 302 -8.35 -35.59 -84.13
CA SER A 302 -7.20 -34.70 -83.89
C SER A 302 -7.53 -33.35 -83.23
N LEU A 303 -6.65 -32.92 -82.33
CA LEU A 303 -6.50 -31.54 -81.86
C LEU A 303 -6.03 -30.63 -83.00
N ASN A 304 -6.71 -29.50 -83.19
CA ASN A 304 -6.18 -28.38 -83.96
C ASN A 304 -6.08 -27.16 -83.04
N TYR A 305 -4.85 -26.71 -82.84
CA TYR A 305 -4.50 -25.41 -82.30
C TYR A 305 -4.49 -24.40 -83.46
N HIS A 306 -5.06 -23.21 -83.21
CA HIS A 306 -4.80 -22.03 -84.04
C HIS A 306 -3.99 -21.02 -83.23
N VAL A 307 -2.83 -20.69 -83.79
CA VAL A 307 -2.01 -19.54 -83.42
C VAL A 307 -2.18 -18.55 -84.56
N VAL A 308 -2.95 -17.47 -84.33
CA VAL A 308 -2.63 -16.04 -84.55
C VAL A 308 -3.67 -15.25 -83.77
#